data_AF-A0A653BKH5-F1
#
_entry.id   AF-A0A653BKH5-F1
#
_cell.length_a   1.000
_cell.length_b   1.000
_cell.length_c   1.000
_cell.angle_alpha   90.00
_cell.angle_beta   90.00
_cell.angle_gamma   90.00
#
_symmetry.space_group_name_H-M   'P 1'
#
loop_
_entity.id
_entity.type
_entity.pdbx_description
1 polymer ?
#
loop_
_entity_poly.entity_id
_entity_poly.type
_entity_poly.pdbx_seq_one_letter_code
_entity_poly.pdbx_strand_id
1 'polypeptide(L)'
;MLSEDFRWHYDYIRLAWDSGFSFDKQKQPNVDKTKICLIDIDRVIKERDVATVEQFLSIVIGYVLDTEHAEVLDTNFVKVFRMSQLAVEYLLFCKRYLDNTVVLLKRDMAKSRESTLVRLL
;
A
#
# COMPACT_ATOMS: atom_id res chain seq x y z
N MET A 1 24.44 26.38 -10.59
CA MET A 1 24.31 25.04 -11.18
C MET A 1 23.81 24.10 -10.09
N LEU A 2 22.51 23.82 -10.05
CA LEU A 2 21.95 22.74 -9.25
C LEU A 2 21.12 21.90 -10.22
N SER A 3 21.81 21.03 -10.94
CA SER A 3 21.24 20.04 -11.84
C SER A 3 22.04 18.78 -11.64
N GLU A 4 21.85 18.15 -10.49
CA GLU A 4 22.03 16.71 -10.42
C GLU A 4 20.63 16.12 -10.41
N ASP A 5 20.37 15.30 -11.42
CA ASP A 5 19.13 14.59 -11.62
C ASP A 5 18.67 13.93 -10.32
N PHE A 6 17.55 14.38 -9.75
CA PHE A 6 16.75 13.56 -8.85
C PHE A 6 16.08 12.43 -9.67
N ARG A 7 16.89 11.60 -10.35
CA ARG A 7 16.43 10.31 -10.87
C ARG A 7 16.22 9.42 -9.67
N TRP A 8 15.02 9.50 -9.11
CA TRP A 8 14.52 8.57 -8.10
C TRP A 8 14.42 7.17 -8.73
N HIS A 9 15.56 6.50 -8.90
CA HIS A 9 15.64 5.11 -9.27
C HIS A 9 15.57 4.25 -8.00
N TYR A 10 14.46 4.36 -7.28
CA TYR A 10 14.20 3.40 -6.21
C TYR A 10 13.82 2.07 -6.84
N ASP A 11 14.74 1.12 -6.76
CA ASP A 11 14.46 -0.27 -7.05
C ASP A 11 13.58 -0.82 -5.91
N TYR A 12 12.29 -0.53 -5.99
CA TYR A 12 11.30 -0.96 -4.99
C TYR A 12 11.21 -2.50 -4.91
N ILE A 13 11.59 -3.20 -5.98
CA ILE A 13 11.64 -4.66 -6.02
C ILE A 13 12.75 -5.14 -5.08
N ARG A 14 13.98 -4.66 -5.30
CA ARG A 14 15.12 -4.98 -4.43
C ARG A 14 14.86 -4.55 -2.99
N LEU A 15 14.27 -3.38 -2.78
CA LEU A 15 13.91 -2.90 -1.46
C LEU A 15 12.94 -3.84 -0.74
N ALA A 16 11.90 -4.30 -1.43
CA ALA A 16 10.96 -5.25 -0.86
C ALA A 16 11.68 -6.53 -0.42
N TRP A 17 12.61 -7.03 -1.21
CA TRP A 17 13.43 -8.19 -0.84
C TRP A 17 14.34 -7.91 0.36
N ASP A 18 15.10 -6.81 0.34
CA ASP A 18 16.05 -6.45 1.39
C ASP A 18 15.35 -6.16 2.73
N SER A 19 14.11 -5.65 2.70
CA SER A 19 13.28 -5.43 3.88
C SER A 19 12.57 -6.68 4.42
N GLY A 20 12.65 -7.81 3.70
CA GLY A 20 11.97 -9.05 4.05
C GLY A 20 10.46 -9.01 3.80
N PHE A 21 9.98 -8.18 2.88
CA PHE A 21 8.56 -8.15 2.51
C PHE A 21 8.10 -9.51 1.98
N SER A 22 6.93 -9.94 2.44
CA SER A 22 6.23 -11.11 1.94
C SER A 22 4.74 -10.84 1.88
N PHE A 23 4.08 -11.31 0.81
CA PHE A 23 2.63 -11.27 0.70
C PHE A 23 1.97 -12.09 1.82
N ASP A 24 0.85 -11.59 2.31
CA ASP A 24 0.15 -12.28 3.38
C ASP A 24 -0.51 -13.55 2.84
N LYS A 25 -0.08 -14.69 3.39
CA LYS A 25 -0.58 -16.01 3.02
C LYS A 25 -1.84 -16.37 3.80
N GLN A 26 -2.07 -15.75 4.95
CA GLN A 26 -3.21 -16.01 5.81
C GLN A 26 -4.17 -14.82 5.74
N LYS A 27 -5.03 -14.81 4.73
CA LYS A 27 -6.08 -13.79 4.61
C LYS A 27 -6.95 -13.81 5.88
N GLN A 28 -7.10 -12.65 6.50
CA GLN A 28 -7.73 -12.56 7.82
C GLN A 28 -9.13 -13.18 7.82
N PRO A 29 -9.43 -14.10 8.76
CA PRO A 29 -10.66 -14.88 8.74
C PRO A 29 -11.93 -14.07 9.07
N ASN A 30 -11.80 -12.79 9.46
CA ASN A 30 -12.89 -12.03 10.07
C ASN A 30 -13.32 -10.79 9.27
N VAL A 31 -13.05 -10.77 7.96
CA VAL A 31 -13.53 -9.71 7.08
C VAL A 31 -14.99 -9.96 6.74
N ASP A 32 -15.88 -9.07 7.18
CA ASP A 32 -17.28 -9.06 6.75
C ASP A 32 -17.38 -8.67 5.27
N LYS A 33 -17.36 -9.71 4.42
CA LYS A 33 -17.39 -9.59 2.96
C LYS A 33 -18.69 -8.96 2.45
N THR A 34 -19.78 -9.03 3.21
CA THR A 34 -21.10 -8.54 2.76
C THR A 34 -21.14 -7.03 2.58
N LYS A 35 -20.27 -6.31 3.29
CA LYS A 35 -20.18 -4.85 3.23
C LYS A 35 -19.76 -4.32 1.86
N ILE A 36 -19.00 -5.10 1.08
CA ILE A 36 -18.53 -4.65 -0.24
C ILE A 36 -19.69 -4.45 -1.22
N CYS A 37 -20.80 -5.16 -1.02
CA CYS A 37 -22.02 -5.03 -1.84
C CYS A 37 -22.74 -3.69 -1.64
N LEU A 38 -22.42 -2.95 -0.57
CA LEU A 38 -23.03 -1.65 -0.27
C LEU A 38 -22.34 -0.48 -0.97
N ILE A 39 -21.21 -0.73 -1.65
CA ILE A 39 -20.42 0.32 -2.28
C ILE A 39 -21.03 0.67 -3.63
N ASP A 40 -21.41 1.94 -3.78
CA ASP A 40 -21.68 2.54 -5.08
C ASP A 40 -20.36 2.94 -5.75
N ILE A 41 -19.86 2.09 -6.65
CA ILE A 41 -18.58 2.28 -7.34
C ILE A 41 -18.63 3.50 -8.27
N ASP A 42 -19.75 3.74 -8.95
CA ASP A 42 -19.89 4.86 -9.88
C ASP A 42 -19.80 6.20 -9.15
N ARG A 43 -20.43 6.30 -7.97
CA ARG A 43 -20.28 7.46 -7.08
C ARG A 43 -18.84 7.64 -6.64
N VAL A 44 -18.19 6.57 -6.17
CA VAL A 44 -16.79 6.62 -5.69
C VAL A 44 -15.86 7.14 -6.78
N ILE A 45 -16.03 6.69 -8.01
CA ILE A 45 -15.23 7.15 -9.17
C ILE A 45 -15.54 8.62 -9.48
N LYS A 46 -16.82 8.97 -9.62
CA LYS A 46 -17.25 10.33 -9.99
C LYS A 46 -16.80 11.39 -9.00
N GLU A 47 -16.94 11.08 -7.71
CA GLU A 47 -16.63 12.01 -6.61
C GLU A 47 -15.16 11.92 -6.16
N ARG A 48 -14.40 10.95 -6.67
CA ARG A 48 -13.03 10.65 -6.25
C ARG A 48 -12.95 10.41 -4.74
N ASP A 49 -13.92 9.65 -4.22
CA ASP A 49 -14.09 9.37 -2.79
C ASP A 49 -13.05 8.36 -2.30
N VAL A 50 -11.82 8.84 -2.12
CA VAL A 50 -10.69 8.04 -1.63
C VAL A 50 -10.87 7.61 -0.18
N ALA A 51 -11.74 8.28 0.59
CA ALA A 51 -12.03 7.89 1.97
C ALA A 51 -12.79 6.55 2.00
N THR A 52 -13.78 6.38 1.12
CA THR A 52 -14.44 5.09 0.92
C THR A 52 -13.44 4.04 0.45
N VAL A 53 -12.53 4.36 -0.48
CA VAL A 53 -11.50 3.39 -0.92
C VAL A 53 -10.63 2.92 0.25
N GLU A 54 -10.12 3.83 1.08
CA GLU A 54 -9.29 3.48 2.25
C GLU A 54 -10.08 2.64 3.27
N GLN A 55 -11.35 2.98 3.50
CA GLN A 55 -12.23 2.23 4.42
C GLN A 55 -12.40 0.76 4.00
N PHE A 56 -12.50 0.50 2.70
CA PHE A 56 -12.73 -0.85 2.17
C PHE A 56 -11.45 -1.62 1.82
N LEU A 57 -10.28 -1.00 1.95
CA LEU A 57 -9.01 -1.58 1.54
C LEU A 57 -8.71 -2.93 2.24
N SER A 58 -8.95 -3.00 3.55
CA SER A 58 -8.80 -4.24 4.33
C SER A 58 -9.76 -5.34 3.88
N ILE A 59 -10.97 -4.96 3.46
CA ILE A 59 -11.96 -5.91 2.94
C ILE A 59 -11.47 -6.47 1.60
N VAL A 60 -11.00 -5.60 0.70
CA VAL A 60 -10.47 -5.99 -0.61
C VAL A 60 -9.28 -6.96 -0.47
N ILE A 61 -8.28 -6.63 0.36
CA ILE A 61 -7.09 -7.49 0.55
C ILE A 61 -7.48 -8.85 1.16
N GLY A 62 -8.36 -8.83 2.16
CA GLY A 62 -8.82 -10.04 2.86
C GLY A 62 -9.86 -10.86 2.11
N TYR A 63 -10.44 -10.34 1.02
CA TYR A 63 -11.51 -11.03 0.31
C TYR A 63 -11.02 -12.36 -0.29
N VAL A 64 -11.69 -13.45 0.08
CA VAL A 64 -11.48 -14.80 -0.47
C VAL A 64 -12.68 -15.12 -1.34
N LEU A 65 -12.43 -15.44 -2.61
CA LEU A 65 -13.42 -16.09 -3.46
C LEU A 65 -13.58 -17.53 -3.00
N ASP A 66 -14.79 -17.91 -2.61
CA ASP A 66 -15.09 -19.28 -2.23
C ASP A 66 -15.01 -20.17 -3.50
N THR A 67 -14.56 -21.41 -3.36
CA THR A 67 -14.24 -22.31 -4.50
C THR A 67 -15.41 -22.47 -5.46
N GLU A 68 -16.62 -22.62 -4.93
CA GLU A 68 -17.84 -22.73 -5.74
C GLU A 68 -18.10 -21.49 -6.59
N HIS A 69 -17.82 -20.29 -6.06
CA HIS A 69 -17.97 -19.03 -6.80
C HIS A 69 -16.84 -18.83 -7.81
N ALA A 70 -15.64 -19.32 -7.50
CA ALA A 70 -14.49 -19.26 -8.40
C ALA A 70 -14.65 -20.19 -9.61
N GLU A 71 -15.31 -21.34 -9.45
CA GLU A 71 -15.57 -22.31 -10.54
C GLU A 71 -16.51 -21.79 -11.61
N VAL A 72 -17.43 -20.89 -11.25
CA VAL A 72 -18.36 -20.24 -12.20
C VAL A 72 -17.78 -19.00 -12.86
N LEU A 73 -16.64 -18.50 -12.37
CA LEU A 73 -15.97 -17.32 -12.89
C LEU A 73 -14.86 -17.71 -13.89
N ASP A 74 -14.61 -16.83 -14.86
CA ASP A 74 -13.46 -16.98 -15.75
C ASP A 74 -12.16 -17.02 -14.92
N THR A 75 -11.31 -18.02 -15.17
CA THR A 75 -10.04 -18.19 -14.44
C THR A 75 -9.13 -16.96 -14.56
N ASN A 76 -9.17 -16.25 -15.68
CA ASN A 76 -8.44 -14.98 -15.85
C ASN A 76 -9.00 -13.89 -14.93
N PHE A 77 -10.31 -13.84 -14.70
CA PHE A 77 -10.91 -12.89 -13.75
C PHE A 77 -10.40 -13.16 -12.33
N VAL A 78 -10.38 -14.42 -11.90
CA VAL A 78 -9.85 -14.81 -10.59
C VAL A 78 -8.38 -14.41 -10.45
N LYS A 79 -7.56 -14.63 -11.50
CA LYS A 79 -6.16 -14.21 -11.52
C LYS A 79 -6.01 -12.69 -11.44
N VAL A 80 -6.76 -11.93 -12.23
CA VAL A 80 -6.72 -10.46 -12.22
C VAL A 80 -7.13 -9.93 -10.84
N PHE A 81 -8.19 -10.48 -10.25
CA PHE A 81 -8.62 -10.12 -8.90
C PHE A 81 -7.55 -10.44 -7.84
N ARG A 82 -6.91 -11.61 -7.91
CA ARG A 82 -5.84 -11.93 -6.96
C ARG A 82 -4.62 -11.05 -7.16
N MET A 83 -4.26 -10.73 -8.40
CA MET A 83 -3.16 -9.83 -8.73
C MET A 83 -3.43 -8.39 -8.26
N SER A 84 -4.66 -7.90 -8.35
CA SER A 84 -5.01 -6.56 -7.84
C SER A 84 -4.86 -6.49 -6.31
N GLN A 85 -5.25 -7.54 -5.58
CA GLN A 85 -5.01 -7.63 -4.14
C GLN A 85 -3.51 -7.59 -3.80
N LEU A 86 -2.69 -8.38 -4.50
CA LEU A 86 -1.24 -8.41 -4.30
C LEU A 86 -0.60 -7.05 -4.64
N ALA A 87 -1.07 -6.39 -5.70
CA ALA A 87 -0.61 -5.05 -6.04
C ALA A 87 -0.92 -4.04 -4.92
N VAL A 88 -2.12 -4.11 -4.33
CA VAL A 88 -2.49 -3.27 -3.18
C VAL A 88 -1.61 -3.58 -1.96
N GLU A 89 -1.39 -4.85 -1.62
CA GLU A 89 -0.49 -5.25 -0.52
C GLU A 89 0.93 -4.66 -0.70
N TYR A 90 1.47 -4.78 -1.91
CA TYR A 90 2.79 -4.24 -2.25
C TYR A 90 2.83 -2.70 -2.19
N LEU A 91 1.81 -2.03 -2.73
CA LEU A 91 1.73 -0.56 -2.67
C LEU A 91 1.59 -0.05 -1.24
N LEU A 92 0.87 -0.76 -0.37
CA LEU A 92 0.79 -0.45 1.06
C LEU A 92 2.15 -0.61 1.76
N PHE A 93 2.92 -1.64 1.40
CA PHE A 93 4.31 -1.76 1.86
C PHE A 93 5.14 -0.54 1.43
N CYS A 94 5.08 -0.16 0.14
CA CYS A 94 5.79 1.01 -0.37
C CYS A 94 5.36 2.30 0.36
N LYS A 95 4.06 2.50 0.59
CA LYS A 95 3.51 3.64 1.36
C LYS A 95 4.14 3.71 2.75
N ARG A 96 4.10 2.61 3.52
CA ARG A 96 4.68 2.54 4.87
C ARG A 96 6.18 2.79 4.86
N TYR A 97 6.89 2.23 3.88
CA TYR A 97 8.33 2.44 3.75
C TYR A 97 8.67 3.92 3.50
N LEU A 98 7.95 4.58 2.60
CA LEU A 98 8.13 5.99 2.31
C LEU A 98 7.81 6.85 3.53
N ASP A 99 6.71 6.57 4.23
CA ASP A 99 6.33 7.28 5.46
C ASP A 99 7.44 7.15 6.52
N ASN A 100 7.96 5.94 6.74
CA ASN A 100 9.06 5.71 7.67
C ASN A 100 10.33 6.47 7.26
N THR A 101 10.66 6.47 5.97
CA THR A 101 11.82 7.21 5.44
C THR A 101 11.67 8.71 5.71
N VAL A 102 10.49 9.29 5.47
CA VAL A 102 10.20 10.70 5.75
C VAL A 102 10.34 11.00 7.25
N VAL A 103 9.84 10.13 8.12
CA VAL A 103 9.95 10.28 9.58
C VAL A 103 11.41 10.27 10.02
N LEU A 104 12.21 9.32 9.52
CA LEU A 104 13.64 9.22 9.82
C LEU A 104 14.41 10.46 9.34
N LEU A 105 14.17 10.90 8.10
CA LEU A 105 14.79 12.10 7.56
C LEU A 105 14.47 13.35 8.38
N LYS A 106 13.20 13.55 8.76
CA LYS A 106 12.79 14.67 9.62
C LYS A 106 13.48 14.63 10.98
N ARG A 107 13.62 13.44 11.57
CA ARG A 107 14.33 13.24 12.84
C ARG A 107 15.81 13.60 12.73
N ASP A 108 16.48 13.17 11.67
CA ASP A 108 17.90 13.46 11.48
C ASP A 108 18.16 14.95 11.19
N MET A 109 17.28 15.59 10.43
CA MET A 109 17.31 17.05 10.24
C MET A 109 17.19 17.81 11.57
N ALA A 110 16.28 17.39 12.46
CA ALA A 110 16.11 18.01 13.76
C ALA A 110 17.38 17.86 14.63
N LYS A 111 17.97 16.66 14.67
CA LYS A 111 19.23 16.40 15.41
C LYS A 111 20.40 17.23 14.89
N SER A 112 20.53 17.35 13.57
CA SER A 112 21.61 18.14 12.94
C SER A 112 21.48 19.63 13.27
N ARG A 113 20.26 20.16 13.25
CA ARG A 113 19.97 21.55 13.65
C ARG A 113 20.34 21.80 15.11
N GLU A 114 19.97 20.90 16.01
CA GLU A 114 20.29 21.01 17.43
C GLU A 114 21.80 20.91 17.70
N SER A 115 22.49 19.97 17.03
CA SER A 115 23.94 19.84 17.12
C SER A 115 24.69 21.08 16.62
N THR A 116 24.14 21.76 15.60
CA THR A 116 24.71 23.03 15.10
C THR A 116 24.50 24.17 16.09
N LEU A 117 23.33 24.26 16.74
CA LEU A 117 23.06 25.25 17.77
C LEU A 117 23.98 25.06 18.99
N VAL A 118 24.20 23.83 19.43
CA VAL A 118 25.12 23.51 20.54
C VAL A 118 26.58 23.86 20.19
N ARG A 119 26.99 23.76 18.92
CA ARG A 119 28.34 24.15 18.48
C ARG A 119 28.56 25.66 18.38
N LEU A 120 27.48 26.44 18.37
CA LEU A 120 27.52 27.91 18.26
C LEU A 120 27.36 28.61 19.62
N LEU A 121 27.14 27.86 20.70
CA LEU A 121 27.10 28.30 22.09
C LEU A 121 28.38 27.88 22.81
#